data_AF-A0A5S9MGA9-F1
#
_entry.id   AF-A0A5S9MGA9-F1
#
_cell.length_a   1.000
_cell.length_b   1.000
_cell.length_c   1.000
_cell.angle_alpha   90.00
_cell.angle_beta   90.00
_cell.angle_gamma   90.00
#
_symmetry.space_group_name_H-M   'P 1'
#
loop_
_entity.id
_entity.type
_entity.pdbx_description
1 polymer ?
#
loop_
_entity_poly.entity_id
_entity_poly.type
_entity_poly.pdbx_seq_one_letter_code
_entity_poly.pdbx_strand_id
1 'polypeptide(L)'
;MMVPNDYVGSVMELCQGKRGNFIDMQYLDANRVSIVYENPLAEIVYEFFDQLKSNTKGYASFDYELIGYRPSTLVKMDIMLNGEKIDALSFIVHRDYAYERGKIIVEKLKRIDSTPAL
;
A
#
# COMPACT_ATOMS: atom_id res chain seq x y z
N MET A 1 -15.35 -2.13 -1.46
CA MET A 1 -15.15 -0.68 -1.75
C MET A 1 -16.33 -0.15 -2.53
N MET A 2 -16.77 1.07 -2.23
CA MET A 2 -17.75 1.80 -3.05
C MET A 2 -17.03 2.92 -3.78
N VAL A 3 -17.18 2.98 -5.11
CA VAL A 3 -16.42 3.90 -5.96
C VAL A 3 -17.35 4.50 -7.02
N PRO A 4 -17.24 5.81 -7.35
CA PRO A 4 -17.92 6.35 -8.52
C PRO A 4 -17.36 5.77 -9.83
N ASN A 5 -18.20 5.63 -10.85
CA ASN A 5 -17.86 5.01 -12.13
C ASN A 5 -16.57 5.62 -12.77
N ASP A 6 -16.46 6.94 -12.73
CA ASP A 6 -15.32 7.69 -13.29
C ASP A 6 -13.95 7.34 -12.67
N TYR A 7 -13.93 6.77 -11.46
CA TYR A 7 -12.69 6.48 -10.72
C TYR A 7 -12.39 4.98 -10.58
N VAL A 8 -13.21 4.10 -11.17
CA VAL A 8 -13.04 2.64 -11.07
C VAL A 8 -11.65 2.21 -11.52
N GLY A 9 -11.18 2.70 -12.66
CA GLY A 9 -9.85 2.38 -13.20
C GLY A 9 -8.72 2.71 -12.22
N SER A 10 -8.72 3.92 -11.67
CA SER A 10 -7.72 4.39 -10.70
C SER A 10 -7.72 3.55 -9.42
N VAL A 11 -8.89 3.10 -8.96
CA VAL A 11 -8.98 2.23 -7.77
C VAL A 11 -8.49 0.82 -8.07
N MET A 12 -8.80 0.28 -9.24
CA MET A 12 -8.30 -1.04 -9.66
C MET A 12 -6.78 -1.04 -9.77
N GLU A 13 -6.19 0.01 -10.37
CA GLU A 13 -4.74 0.16 -10.48
C GLU A 13 -4.08 0.25 -9.10
N LEU A 14 -4.66 1.04 -8.18
CA LEU A 14 -4.20 1.12 -6.79
C LEU A 14 -4.22 -0.27 -6.12
N CYS A 15 -5.31 -1.03 -6.25
CA CYS A 15 -5.42 -2.34 -5.63
C CYS A 15 -4.44 -3.35 -6.21
N GLN A 16 -4.22 -3.33 -7.53
CA GLN A 16 -3.27 -4.20 -8.21
C GLN A 16 -1.82 -3.89 -7.79
N GLY A 17 -1.47 -2.60 -7.69
CA GLY A 17 -0.15 -2.17 -7.19
C GLY A 17 0.14 -2.65 -5.76
N LYS A 18 -0.92 -2.91 -4.99
CA LYS A 18 -0.90 -3.42 -3.61
C LYS A 18 -1.08 -4.94 -3.53
N ARG A 19 -0.73 -5.66 -4.61
CA ARG A 19 -0.85 -7.13 -4.72
C ARG A 19 -2.28 -7.64 -4.46
N GLY A 20 -3.27 -6.84 -4.85
CA GLY A 20 -4.68 -7.16 -4.69
C GLY A 20 -5.15 -8.15 -5.75
N ASN A 21 -5.85 -9.17 -5.30
CA ASN A 21 -6.57 -10.08 -6.19
C ASN A 21 -8.00 -9.57 -6.36
N PHE A 22 -8.38 -9.32 -7.60
CA PHE A 22 -9.75 -8.94 -7.94
C PHE A 22 -10.70 -10.12 -7.67
N ILE A 23 -11.81 -9.86 -7.00
CA ILE A 23 -12.84 -10.88 -6.71
C ILE A 23 -14.12 -10.60 -7.47
N ASP A 24 -14.68 -9.40 -7.31
CA ASP A 24 -15.96 -9.06 -7.90
C ASP A 24 -16.12 -7.56 -8.13
N MET A 25 -16.97 -7.22 -9.09
CA MET A 25 -17.39 -5.86 -9.42
C MET A 25 -18.88 -5.85 -9.77
N GLN A 26 -19.64 -5.01 -9.09
CA GLN A 26 -21.06 -4.85 -9.32
C GLN A 26 -21.42 -3.38 -9.50
N TYR A 27 -22.06 -3.07 -10.63
CA TYR A 27 -22.66 -1.75 -10.85
C TYR A 27 -23.97 -1.69 -10.07
N LEU A 28 -24.02 -0.86 -9.03
CA LEU A 28 -25.22 -0.69 -8.21
C LEU A 28 -26.22 0.26 -8.88
N ASP A 29 -25.70 1.27 -9.59
CA ASP A 29 -26.46 2.20 -10.42
C ASP A 29 -25.52 2.82 -11.47
N ALA A 30 -26.01 3.81 -12.22
CA ALA A 30 -25.24 4.49 -13.28
C ALA A 30 -23.95 5.16 -12.76
N ASN A 31 -23.93 5.53 -11.48
CA ASN A 31 -22.88 6.37 -10.89
C ASN A 31 -21.99 5.62 -9.90
N ARG A 32 -22.43 4.49 -9.33
CA ARG A 32 -21.75 3.78 -8.26
C ARG A 32 -21.43 2.33 -8.59
N VAL A 33 -20.21 1.93 -8.24
CA VAL A 33 -19.69 0.59 -8.42
C VAL A 33 -19.19 0.06 -7.08
N SER A 34 -19.65 -1.14 -6.73
CA SER A 34 -19.10 -1.93 -5.64
C SER A 34 -17.97 -2.80 -6.19
N ILE A 35 -16.80 -2.74 -5.56
CA ILE A 35 -15.62 -3.49 -5.96
C ILE A 35 -15.09 -4.27 -4.75
N VAL A 36 -14.81 -5.56 -4.94
CA VAL A 36 -14.26 -6.46 -3.92
C VAL A 36 -12.88 -6.93 -4.37
N TYR A 37 -11.89 -6.70 -3.51
CA TYR A 37 -10.53 -7.18 -3.67
C TYR A 37 -10.08 -7.90 -2.40
N GLU A 38 -9.25 -8.93 -2.58
CA GLU A 38 -8.45 -9.50 -1.51
C GLU A 38 -7.05 -8.89 -1.56
N ASN A 39 -6.67 -8.16 -0.53
CA ASN A 39 -5.36 -7.53 -0.43
C ASN A 39 -4.62 -8.02 0.82
N PRO A 40 -3.29 -8.16 0.76
CA PRO A 40 -2.49 -8.39 1.96
C PRO A 40 -2.65 -7.20 2.91
N LEU A 41 -2.99 -7.47 4.18
CA LEU A 41 -3.20 -6.42 5.19
C LEU A 41 -2.01 -5.45 5.29
N ALA A 42 -0.78 -5.97 5.22
CA ALA A 42 0.45 -5.18 5.28
C ALA A 42 0.53 -4.07 4.21
N GLU A 43 -0.11 -4.26 3.04
CA GLU A 43 -0.14 -3.27 1.96
C GLU A 43 -1.21 -2.20 2.15
N ILE A 44 -2.26 -2.51 2.92
CA ILE A 44 -3.39 -1.61 3.18
C ILE A 44 -3.12 -0.70 4.38
N VAL A 45 -2.41 -1.19 5.40
CA VAL A 45 -2.18 -0.45 6.66
C VAL A 45 -1.44 0.87 6.45
N TYR A 46 -0.61 0.97 5.39
CA TYR A 46 0.17 2.18 5.11
C TYR A 46 -0.25 2.85 3.79
N GLU A 47 -0.65 4.12 3.89
CA GLU A 47 -0.94 5.04 2.77
C GLU A 47 -2.08 4.63 1.82
N PHE A 48 -2.66 3.42 1.94
CA PHE A 48 -3.73 2.98 1.05
C PHE A 48 -4.97 3.86 1.15
N PHE A 49 -5.41 4.17 2.37
CA PHE A 49 -6.59 5.02 2.58
C PHE A 49 -6.38 6.42 2.01
N ASP A 50 -5.22 7.03 2.25
CA ASP A 50 -4.89 8.36 1.74
C ASP A 50 -4.81 8.37 0.21
N GLN A 51 -4.18 7.36 -0.40
CA GLN A 51 -4.11 7.19 -1.85
C GLN A 51 -5.49 6.96 -2.46
N LEU A 52 -6.32 6.12 -1.83
CA LEU A 52 -7.69 5.88 -2.26
C LEU A 52 -8.49 7.19 -2.28
N LYS A 53 -8.47 7.94 -1.16
CA LYS A 53 -9.17 9.22 -1.07
C LYS A 53 -8.65 10.23 -2.09
N SER A 54 -7.32 10.35 -2.25
CA SER A 54 -6.71 11.25 -3.24
C SER A 54 -7.15 10.92 -4.67
N ASN A 55 -7.05 9.64 -5.07
CA ASN A 55 -7.36 9.18 -6.42
C ASN A 55 -8.84 9.31 -6.79
N THR A 56 -9.73 9.39 -5.80
CA THR A 56 -11.17 9.50 -6.00
C THR A 56 -11.75 10.85 -5.55
N LYS A 57 -10.92 11.87 -5.31
CA LYS A 57 -11.34 13.17 -4.75
C LYS A 57 -12.19 13.06 -3.48
N GLY A 58 -11.94 12.04 -2.67
CA GLY A 58 -12.65 11.75 -1.42
C GLY A 58 -13.93 10.93 -1.55
N TYR A 59 -14.43 10.70 -2.77
CA TYR A 59 -15.75 10.08 -3.01
C TYR A 59 -15.83 8.57 -2.78
N ALA A 60 -14.69 7.83 -2.77
CA ALA A 60 -14.73 6.40 -2.49
C ALA A 60 -14.81 6.09 -0.99
N SER A 61 -15.46 4.98 -0.65
CA SER A 61 -15.43 4.39 0.69
C SER A 61 -14.87 2.96 0.66
N PHE A 62 -14.31 2.55 1.79
CA PHE A 62 -13.64 1.27 1.93
C PHE A 62 -13.85 0.73 3.33
N ASP A 63 -14.23 -0.54 3.38
CA ASP A 63 -14.33 -1.37 4.56
C ASP A 63 -13.60 -2.69 4.24
N TYR A 64 -13.08 -3.34 5.26
CA TYR A 64 -12.36 -4.62 5.11
C TYR A 64 -12.70 -5.59 6.24
N GLU A 65 -12.54 -6.86 5.94
CA GLU A 65 -12.63 -7.95 6.89
C GLU A 65 -11.40 -8.84 6.74
N LEU A 66 -10.92 -9.42 7.84
CA LEU A 66 -9.80 -10.35 7.81
C LEU A 66 -10.27 -11.73 7.32
N ILE A 67 -9.80 -12.13 6.15
CA ILE A 67 -10.14 -13.41 5.50
C ILE A 67 -9.16 -14.55 5.84
N GLY A 68 -8.30 -14.35 6.84
CA GLY A 68 -7.31 -15.33 7.31
C GLY A 68 -5.90 -15.16 6.72
N TYR A 69 -5.02 -16.09 7.11
CA TYR A 69 -3.60 -16.08 6.72
C TYR A 69 -3.38 -16.84 5.41
N ARG A 70 -2.44 -16.34 4.59
CA ARG A 70 -2.05 -16.97 3.33
C ARG A 70 -0.52 -17.03 3.21
N PRO A 71 0.03 -18.10 2.59
CA PRO A 71 1.46 -18.15 2.25
C PRO A 71 1.86 -16.97 1.36
N SER A 72 3.03 -16.39 1.62
CA SER A 72 3.57 -15.25 0.88
C SER A 72 5.09 -15.28 0.94
N THR A 73 5.77 -14.83 -0.12
CA THR A 73 7.24 -14.80 -0.18
C THR A 73 7.76 -13.56 0.54
N LEU A 74 7.96 -13.68 1.85
CA LEU A 74 8.38 -12.59 2.72
C LEU A 74 9.87 -12.66 3.04
N VAL A 75 10.51 -11.50 3.13
CA VAL A 75 11.91 -11.36 3.56
C VAL A 75 12.00 -10.31 4.67
N LYS A 76 12.96 -10.50 5.58
CA LYS A 76 13.34 -9.45 6.53
C LYS A 76 14.27 -8.48 5.83
N MET A 77 13.89 -7.21 5.77
CA MET A 77 14.73 -6.14 5.27
C MET A 77 15.31 -5.36 6.45
N ASP A 78 16.63 -5.36 6.54
CA ASP A 78 17.39 -4.63 7.56
C ASP A 78 17.93 -3.34 6.93
N ILE A 79 17.88 -2.24 7.69
CA ILE A 79 18.47 -0.95 7.29
C ILE A 79 19.76 -0.74 8.08
N MET A 80 20.83 -0.37 7.38
CA MET A 80 22.15 -0.13 7.97
C MET A 80 22.53 1.35 7.80
N LEU A 81 23.06 1.96 8.85
CA LEU A 81 23.65 3.30 8.86
C LEU A 81 25.10 3.18 9.32
N ASN A 82 26.05 3.67 8.51
CA ASN A 82 27.49 3.58 8.79
C ASN A 82 27.99 2.15 9.11
N GLY A 83 27.37 1.14 8.49
CA GLY A 83 27.70 -0.27 8.74
C GLY A 83 27.04 -0.87 9.99
N GLU A 84 26.34 -0.08 10.79
CA GLU A 84 25.58 -0.55 11.94
C GLU A 84 24.11 -0.77 11.56
N LYS A 85 23.56 -1.89 11.99
CA LYS A 85 22.16 -2.21 11.79
C LYS A 85 21.29 -1.38 12.74
N ILE A 86 20.23 -0.78 12.20
CA ILE A 86 19.22 -0.10 13.00
C ILE A 86 17.97 -0.98 13.10
N ASP A 87 17.85 -1.71 14.21
CA ASP A 87 16.72 -2.64 14.42
C ASP A 87 15.36 -1.94 14.34
N ALA A 88 15.27 -0.70 14.82
CA ALA A 88 14.04 0.11 14.78
C ALA A 88 13.53 0.41 13.36
N LEU A 89 14.39 0.25 12.34
CA LEU A 89 14.05 0.47 10.92
C LEU A 89 13.93 -0.84 10.13
N SER A 90 14.07 -1.99 10.79
CA SER A 90 13.98 -3.30 10.15
C SER A 90 12.53 -3.77 10.08
N PHE A 91 12.09 -4.31 8.95
CA PHE A 91 10.71 -4.80 8.79
C PHE A 91 10.58 -5.93 7.78
N ILE A 92 9.46 -6.64 7.85
CA ILE A 92 9.11 -7.73 6.93
C ILE A 92 8.42 -7.14 5.69
N VAL A 93 8.88 -7.53 4.52
CA VAL A 93 8.37 -7.05 3.23
C VAL A 93 8.26 -8.21 2.24
N HIS A 94 7.40 -8.07 1.24
CA HIS A 94 7.38 -9.02 0.12
C HIS A 94 8.70 -8.93 -0.67
N ARG A 95 9.26 -10.08 -1.06
CA ARG A 95 10.57 -10.15 -1.72
C ARG A 95 10.67 -9.22 -2.93
N ASP A 96 9.65 -9.20 -3.78
CA ASP A 96 9.65 -8.39 -5.01
C ASP A 96 9.60 -6.89 -4.76
N TYR A 97 9.14 -6.47 -3.58
CA TYR A 97 9.00 -5.07 -3.18
C TYR A 97 10.14 -4.60 -2.28
N ALA A 98 11.00 -5.51 -1.83
CA ALA A 98 12.07 -5.20 -0.87
C ALA A 98 12.98 -4.08 -1.38
N TYR A 99 13.41 -4.14 -2.64
CA TYR A 99 14.32 -3.15 -3.22
C TYR A 99 13.69 -1.74 -3.27
N GLU A 100 12.52 -1.60 -3.89
CA GLU A 100 11.83 -0.31 -4.03
C GLU A 100 11.49 0.29 -2.65
N ARG A 101 11.03 -0.54 -1.73
CA ARG A 101 10.71 -0.11 -0.37
C ARG A 101 11.96 0.35 0.39
N GLY A 102 13.06 -0.39 0.27
CA GLY A 102 14.34 -0.03 0.88
C GLY A 102 14.88 1.29 0.34
N LYS A 103 14.84 1.46 -0.99
CA LYS A 103 15.26 2.70 -1.67
C LYS A 103 14.51 3.92 -1.15
N ILE A 104 13.17 3.85 -1.08
CA ILE A 104 12.33 4.96 -0.57
C ILE A 104 12.74 5.35 0.86
N ILE A 105 13.04 4.38 1.72
CA ILE A 105 13.44 4.64 3.11
C ILE A 105 14.81 5.28 3.17
N VAL A 106 15.78 4.75 2.44
CA VAL A 106 17.14 5.31 2.40
C VAL A 106 17.14 6.73 1.82
N GLU A 107 16.32 7.01 0.80
CA GLU A 107 16.14 8.36 0.25
C GLU A 107 15.52 9.33 1.27
N LYS A 108 14.50 8.89 2.01
CA LYS A 108 13.90 9.67 3.10
C LYS A 108 14.92 9.96 4.22
N LEU A 109 15.70 8.96 4.63
CA LEU A 109 16.74 9.10 5.65
C LEU A 109 17.80 10.11 5.24
N LYS A 110 18.31 10.03 4.00
CA LYS A 110 19.29 10.98 3.46
C LYS A 110 18.77 12.42 3.52
N ARG A 111 17.49 12.65 3.22
CA ARG A 111 16.88 13.98 3.26
C ARG A 111 16.80 14.54 4.68
N ILE A 112 16.46 13.70 5.66
CA ILE A 112 16.35 14.13 7.07
C ILE A 112 17.72 14.48 7.64
N ASP A 113 18.73 13.64 7.39
CA ASP A 113 20.10 13.80 7.88
C ASP A 113 20.84 14.99 7.23
N SER A 114 20.39 15.45 6.07
CA SER A 114 20.95 16.64 5.39
C SER A 114 20.52 17.99 5.98
N THR A 115 19.76 18.00 7.08
CA THR A 115 19.46 19.23 7.82
C THR A 115 20.62 19.52 8.76
N PRO A 116 21.36 20.63 8.61
CA PRO A 116 22.40 20.97 9.57
C PRO A 116 21.72 21.13 10.93
N ALA A 117 22.19 20.38 11.92
CA ALA A 117 21.88 20.65 13.31
C ALA A 117 22.24 22.13 13.58
N LEU A 118 21.22 22.95 13.84
CA LEU A 118 21.38 24.29 14.41
C LEU A 118 21.64 24.16 15.91
#